data_AF-A0A521HUF8-F1
#
_entry.id   AF-A0A521HUF8-F1
#
_cell.length_a   1.000
_cell.length_b   1.000
_cell.length_c   1.000
_cell.angle_alpha   90.00
_cell.angle_beta   90.00
_cell.angle_gamma   90.00
#
_symmetry.space_group_name_H-M   'P 1'
#
loop_
_entity.id
_entity.type
_entity.pdbx_description
1 polymer ?
#
loop_
_entity_poly.entity_id
_entity_poly.type
_entity_poly.pdbx_seq_one_letter_code
_entity_poly.pdbx_strand_id
1 'polypeptide(L)'
;MSIDIDKLSESELHDLNHRIVERLRFMRETRAHVTMLQFRIGQRVWFPAQDGERVIGVVTRHNRKSVTVVSPDGVRWNVAPGLLQVEPEFVDARSAPANVVLLPKK
;
A
#
# COMPACT_ATOMS: atom_id res chain seq x y z
N MET A 1 -17.42 -23.00 -10.49
CA MET A 1 -18.51 -22.63 -11.41
C MET A 1 -17.85 -22.33 -12.75
N SER A 2 -18.14 -23.08 -13.82
CA SER A 2 -17.60 -22.82 -15.15
C SER A 2 -18.63 -22.04 -15.96
N ILE A 3 -18.15 -21.03 -16.70
CA ILE A 3 -18.95 -20.39 -17.74
C ILE A 3 -18.65 -21.14 -19.03
N ASP A 4 -19.68 -21.68 -19.66
CA ASP A 4 -19.59 -22.39 -20.94
C ASP A 4 -19.64 -21.36 -22.07
N ILE A 5 -18.47 -20.93 -22.54
CA ILE A 5 -18.31 -19.84 -23.50
C ILE A 5 -18.70 -20.24 -24.92
N ASP A 6 -18.72 -21.53 -25.23
CA ASP A 6 -18.98 -22.05 -26.59
C ASP A 6 -20.46 -21.91 -26.99
N LYS A 7 -21.33 -21.61 -26.02
CA LYS A 7 -22.76 -21.37 -26.25
C LYS A 7 -23.11 -19.90 -26.46
N LEU A 8 -22.13 -19.00 -26.34
CA LEU A 8 -22.33 -17.57 -26.45
C LEU A 8 -22.11 -17.11 -27.90
N SER A 9 -23.00 -16.27 -28.39
CA SER A 9 -22.77 -15.52 -29.62
C SER A 9 -21.65 -14.48 -29.44
N GLU A 10 -21.14 -13.94 -30.55
CA GLU A 10 -20.07 -12.95 -30.55
C GLU A 10 -20.41 -11.69 -29.73
N SER A 11 -21.66 -11.21 -29.80
CA SER A 11 -22.11 -10.07 -29.01
C SER A 11 -22.16 -10.39 -27.51
N GLU A 12 -22.64 -11.58 -27.15
CA GLU A 12 -22.67 -12.04 -25.76
C GLU A 12 -21.26 -12.23 -25.18
N LEU A 13 -20.31 -12.68 -26.00
CA LEU A 13 -18.90 -12.77 -25.63
C LEU A 13 -18.30 -11.38 -25.41
N HIS A 14 -18.62 -10.40 -26.26
CA HIS A 14 -18.20 -9.02 -26.07
C HIS A 14 -18.75 -8.40 -24.78
N ASP A 15 -20.05 -8.59 -24.52
CA ASP A 15 -20.71 -8.11 -23.29
C ASP A 15 -20.14 -8.78 -22.04
N LEU A 16 -19.91 -10.10 -22.09
CA LEU A 16 -19.28 -10.84 -21.00
C LEU A 16 -17.86 -10.31 -20.73
N ASN A 17 -17.07 -10.10 -21.79
CA ASN A 17 -15.72 -9.56 -21.67
C ASN A 17 -15.74 -8.16 -21.03
N HIS A 18 -16.63 -7.27 -21.49
CA HIS A 18 -16.78 -5.93 -20.93
C HIS A 18 -17.03 -5.98 -19.42
N ARG A 19 -17.99 -6.79 -18.98
CA ARG A 19 -18.32 -6.98 -17.55
C ARG A 19 -17.16 -7.57 -16.75
N ILE A 20 -16.42 -8.52 -17.31
CA ILE A 20 -15.24 -9.11 -16.67
C ILE A 20 -14.17 -8.05 -16.47
N VAL A 21 -13.85 -7.28 -17.52
CA VAL A 21 -12.84 -6.22 -17.47
C VAL A 21 -13.24 -5.16 -16.43
N GLU A 22 -14.49 -4.72 -16.43
CA GLU A 22 -14.99 -3.78 -15.42
C GLU A 22 -14.90 -4.33 -14.00
N ARG A 23 -15.29 -5.59 -13.80
CA ARG A 23 -15.21 -6.25 -12.49
C ARG A 23 -13.76 -6.34 -12.00
N LEU A 24 -12.84 -6.75 -12.88
CA LEU A 24 -11.41 -6.83 -12.56
C LEU A 24 -10.83 -5.46 -12.23
N ARG A 25 -11.22 -4.41 -12.99
CA ARG A 25 -10.81 -3.02 -12.71
C ARG A 25 -11.29 -2.59 -11.33
N PHE A 26 -12.55 -2.82 -10.99
CA PHE A 26 -13.11 -2.51 -9.67
C PHE A 26 -12.39 -3.27 -8.54
N MET A 27 -12.08 -4.55 -8.74
CA MET A 27 -11.33 -5.35 -7.75
C MET A 27 -9.91 -4.82 -7.55
N ARG A 28 -9.23 -4.37 -8.60
CA ARG A 28 -7.91 -3.72 -8.49
C ARG A 28 -7.98 -2.42 -7.70
N GLU A 29 -8.98 -1.58 -7.98
CA GLU A 29 -9.20 -0.34 -7.24
C GLU A 29 -9.51 -0.61 -5.75
N THR A 30 -10.31 -1.64 -5.46
CA THR A 30 -10.64 -2.05 -4.08
C THR A 30 -9.42 -2.59 -3.35
N ARG A 31 -8.58 -3.40 -3.99
CA ARG A 31 -7.33 -3.90 -3.38
C ARG A 31 -6.38 -2.75 -3.05
N ALA A 32 -6.23 -1.78 -3.95
CA ALA A 32 -5.45 -0.57 -3.68
C ALA A 32 -6.01 0.20 -2.46
N HIS A 33 -7.34 0.25 -2.31
CA HIS A 33 -7.99 0.87 -1.16
C HIS A 33 -7.74 0.11 0.16
N VAL A 34 -7.71 -1.22 0.15
CA VAL A 34 -7.40 -2.02 1.36
C VAL A 34 -5.94 -1.85 1.79
N THR A 35 -4.99 -1.74 0.85
CA THR A 35 -3.58 -1.46 1.16
C THR A 35 -3.39 -0.05 1.75
N MET A 36 -4.21 0.94 1.39
CA MET A 36 -4.16 2.28 2.00
C MET A 36 -4.47 2.27 3.50
N LEU A 37 -5.41 1.44 3.92
CA LEU A 37 -5.86 1.35 5.32
C LEU A 37 -4.78 0.74 6.24
N GLN A 38 -3.74 0.13 5.67
CA GLN A 38 -2.61 -0.38 6.46
C GLN A 38 -1.70 0.75 6.97
N PHE A 39 -1.74 1.93 6.34
CA PHE A 39 -0.96 3.09 6.74
C PHE A 39 -1.82 4.09 7.50
N ARG A 40 -1.40 4.51 8.68
CA ARG A 40 -2.09 5.51 9.51
C ARG A 40 -1.61 6.91 9.13
N ILE A 41 -2.51 7.91 9.19
CA ILE A 41 -2.08 9.31 9.13
C ILE A 41 -1.13 9.58 10.33
N GLY A 42 -0.01 10.26 10.09
CA GLY A 42 1.06 10.46 11.05
C GLY A 42 2.10 9.34 11.07
N GLN A 43 1.88 8.22 10.37
CA GLN A 43 2.85 7.13 10.30
C GLN A 43 4.04 7.48 9.42
N ARG A 44 5.24 7.13 9.88
CA ARG A 44 6.47 7.26 9.11
C ARG A 44 6.63 6.09 8.15
N VAL A 45 6.89 6.40 6.89
CA VAL A 45 6.95 5.45 5.78
C VAL A 45 8.13 5.79 4.88
N TRP A 46 8.52 4.84 4.05
CA TRP A 46 9.49 5.06 2.99
C TRP A 46 9.05 4.44 1.67
N PHE A 47 9.59 4.95 0.58
CA PHE A 47 9.39 4.44 -0.78
C PHE A 47 10.58 4.83 -1.69
N PRO A 48 10.82 4.10 -2.79
CA PRO A 48 11.77 4.52 -3.81
C PRO A 48 11.17 5.63 -4.68
N ALA A 49 11.90 6.73 -4.86
CA ALA A 49 11.61 7.78 -5.83
C ALA A 49 11.95 7.32 -7.26
N GLN A 50 11.63 8.15 -8.26
CA GLN A 50 11.79 7.79 -9.68
C GLN A 50 13.25 7.57 -10.08
N ASP A 51 14.18 8.23 -9.41
CA ASP A 51 15.63 8.08 -9.54
C ASP A 51 16.18 6.87 -8.74
N GLY A 52 15.31 6.16 -8.03
CA GLY A 52 15.68 5.05 -7.15
C GLY A 52 16.13 5.49 -5.76
N GLU A 53 16.17 6.80 -5.46
CA GLU A 53 16.52 7.27 -4.13
C GLU A 53 15.44 6.91 -3.11
N ARG A 54 15.86 6.55 -1.90
CA ARG A 54 14.95 6.23 -0.81
C ARG A 54 14.44 7.52 -0.18
N VAL A 55 13.14 7.76 -0.31
CA VAL A 55 12.47 8.91 0.35
C VAL A 55 11.75 8.42 1.60
N ILE A 56 12.03 9.08 2.72
CA ILE A 56 11.34 8.88 4.00
C ILE A 56 10.40 10.07 4.22
N GLY A 57 9.19 9.81 4.71
CA GLY A 57 8.26 10.86 5.06
C GLY A 57 7.12 10.38 5.95
N VAL A 58 6.17 11.28 6.19
CA VAL A 58 5.01 11.03 7.03
C VAL A 58 3.74 11.03 6.18
N VAL A 59 2.88 10.04 6.40
CA VAL A 59 1.57 9.98 5.76
C VAL A 59 0.69 11.11 6.30
N THR A 60 0.20 11.98 5.41
CA THR A 60 -0.65 13.12 5.79
C THR A 60 -2.09 12.99 5.30
N ARG A 61 -2.33 12.18 4.25
CA ARG A 61 -3.67 12.02 3.67
C ARG A 61 -3.80 10.70 2.90
N HIS A 62 -4.96 10.07 3.02
CA HIS A 62 -5.41 9.02 2.09
C HIS A 62 -6.24 9.64 0.97
N ASN A 63 -5.80 9.49 -0.28
CA ASN A 63 -6.60 9.85 -1.45
C ASN A 63 -7.39 8.64 -1.95
N ARG A 64 -8.10 8.78 -3.08
CA ARG A 64 -8.85 7.67 -3.67
C ARG A 64 -7.96 6.52 -4.17
N LYS A 65 -6.73 6.83 -4.64
CA LYS A 65 -5.81 5.85 -5.28
C LYS A 65 -4.34 5.98 -4.85
N SER A 66 -3.98 7.03 -4.11
CA SER A 66 -2.61 7.30 -3.62
C SER A 66 -2.61 7.77 -2.18
N VAL A 67 -1.50 7.58 -1.49
CA VAL A 67 -1.26 8.16 -0.17
C VAL A 67 -0.40 9.39 -0.34
N THR A 68 -0.76 10.49 0.30
CA THR A 68 0.09 11.69 0.33
C THR A 68 1.09 11.55 1.47
N VAL A 69 2.37 11.61 1.13
CA VAL A 69 3.50 11.58 2.06
C VAL A 69 4.21 12.93 1.99
N VAL A 70 4.59 13.45 3.15
CA VAL A 70 5.39 14.67 3.26
C VAL A 70 6.77 14.31 3.79
N SER A 71 7.81 14.61 3.03
CA SER A 71 9.20 14.42 3.45
C SER A 71 9.66 15.55 4.38
N PRO A 72 10.78 15.38 5.12
CA PRO A 72 11.27 16.39 6.08
C PRO A 72 11.57 17.77 5.49
N ASP A 73 11.90 17.83 4.20
CA ASP A 73 12.10 19.04 3.40
C ASP A 73 10.78 19.75 3.03
N GLY A 74 9.63 19.19 3.41
CA GLY A 74 8.30 19.73 3.12
C GLY A 74 7.75 19.35 1.74
N VAL A 75 8.48 18.56 0.95
CA VAL A 75 8.02 18.11 -0.37
C VAL A 75 6.87 17.11 -0.22
N ARG A 76 5.85 17.27 -1.08
CA ARG A 76 4.65 16.44 -1.08
C ARG A 76 4.71 15.41 -2.20
N TRP A 77 4.51 14.15 -1.83
CA TRP A 77 4.54 13.01 -2.72
C TRP A 77 3.18 12.31 -2.74
N ASN A 78 2.69 11.97 -3.93
CA ASN A 78 1.53 11.10 -4.09
C ASN A 78 2.00 9.72 -4.52
N VAL A 79 1.97 8.77 -3.60
CA VAL A 79 2.59 7.46 -3.78
C VAL A 79 1.52 6.37 -3.84
N ALA A 80 1.70 5.40 -4.73
CA ALA A 80 0.85 4.23 -4.76
C ALA A 80 1.06 3.41 -3.47
N PRO A 81 0.00 2.94 -2.78
CA PRO A 81 0.12 2.24 -1.51
C PRO A 81 1.02 1.01 -1.55
N GLY A 82 1.04 0.30 -2.69
CA GLY A 82 1.89 -0.87 -2.89
C GLY A 82 3.40 -0.58 -2.99
N LEU A 83 3.79 0.69 -3.13
CA LEU A 83 5.20 1.13 -3.12
C LEU A 83 5.64 1.63 -1.74
N LEU A 84 4.69 1.83 -0.82
CA LEU A 84 5.00 2.28 0.53
C LEU A 84 5.39 1.10 1.40
N GLN A 85 6.38 1.34 2.26
CA GLN A 85 6.74 0.45 3.34
C GLN A 85 6.76 1.22 4.65
N VAL A 86 6.41 0.56 5.74
CA VAL A 86 6.51 1.16 7.08
C VAL A 86 7.98 1.39 7.37
N GLU A 87 8.33 2.60 7.82
CA GLU A 87 9.65 2.83 8.37
C GLU A 87 9.69 2.15 9.74
N PRO A 88 10.57 1.15 9.95
CA PRO A 88 10.70 0.57 11.28
C PRO A 88 11.05 1.69 12.26
N GLU A 89 10.29 1.81 13.35
CA GLU A 89 10.73 2.59 14.48
C GLU A 89 12.07 2.00 14.92
N PHE A 90 13.14 2.78 14.80
CA PHE A 90 14.32 2.51 15.58
C PHE A 90 13.90 2.66 17.05
N VAL A 91 13.54 1.55 17.68
CA VAL A 91 13.52 1.46 19.13
C VAL A 91 14.96 1.68 19.54
N ASP A 92 15.25 2.89 19.99
CA ASP A 92 16.54 3.21 20.56
C ASP A 92 16.79 2.19 21.67
N ALA A 93 17.86 1.39 21.59
CA ALA A 93 18.17 0.39 22.61
C ALA A 93 18.40 1.03 24.01
N ARG A 94 18.43 2.36 24.07
CA ARG A 94 18.52 3.19 25.28
C ARG A 94 17.16 3.62 25.86
N SER A 95 16.06 3.37 25.15
CA SER A 95 14.69 3.66 25.60
C SER A 95 13.90 2.37 25.91
N ALA A 96 14.60 1.32 26.36
CA ALA A 96 13.94 0.25 27.08
C ALA A 96 13.46 0.80 28.44
N PRO A 97 12.21 0.55 28.88
CA PRO A 97 11.86 0.79 30.27
C PRO A 97 12.85 0.02 31.16
N ALA A 98 13.38 0.68 32.18
CA ALA A 98 14.57 0.33 32.96
C ALA A 98 14.55 -1.02 33.73
N ASN A 99 13.68 -1.98 33.40
CA ASN A 99 13.41 -3.17 34.20
C ASN A 99 13.55 -4.51 33.45
N VAL A 100 14.40 -4.64 32.43
CA VAL A 100 14.66 -5.94 31.79
C VAL A 100 16.09 -6.40 32.07
N VAL A 101 16.26 -7.28 33.06
CA VAL A 101 17.49 -8.05 33.27
C VAL A 101 17.43 -9.27 32.35
N LEU A 102 18.28 -9.31 31.33
CA LEU A 102 18.51 -10.50 30.52
C LEU A 102 19.56 -11.38 31.22
N LEU A 103 19.13 -12.52 31.76
CA LEU A 103 20.03 -13.56 32.26
C LEU A 103 20.70 -14.31 31.09
N PRO A 104 22.00 -14.61 31.18
CA PRO A 104 22.69 -15.42 30.18
C PRO A 104 22.22 -16.88 30.30
N LYS A 105 21.83 -17.47 29.16
CA LYS A 105 21.52 -18.90 29.10
C LYS A 105 22.82 -19.71 29.21
N LYS A 106 22.79 -20.71 30.11
CA LYS A 106 23.80 -21.74 30.30
C LYS A 106 23.98 -22.60 29.05
#